data_AF-A0AAV6U9Y9-F1
#
_entry.id   AF-A0AAV6U9Y9-F1
#
_cell.length_a   1.000
_cell.length_b   1.000
_cell.length_c   1.000
_cell.angle_alpha   90.00
_cell.angle_beta   90.00
_cell.angle_gamma   90.00
#
_symmetry.space_group_name_H-M   'P 1'
#
loop_
_entity.id
_entity.type
_entity.pdbx_description
1 polymer ?
#
loop_
_entity_poly.entity_id
_entity_poly.type
_entity_poly.pdbx_seq_one_letter_code
_entity_poly.pdbx_strand_id
1 'polypeptide(L)'
;MSNSRTCAKALVILGGTALIATFVILVAFPSFYQKELEKRMTLKNNTALYDVWKDLPIPIYQKLYFFNVTNEEEFLNGTQLKVAEVGPYTYSSRWTKKDIHWSNGTVTYREVKTFHFERDMSVGPEEDLVVTLNGPIMLAAENVKDKEDLKKVMVNFVIEALGLKLIIKKSVKELAFGGYHDKIIEYLNEWQKQKTIDIDIPYKNGTFAWLYDRNATDDGNFTVYSGEEDHSKLNTIKEWNGQSKLNFWKGDACNMINGTNGELGPAVRDNQTTYSFFQPTFCRSLSFDYEKNKIHKIIISKRFRNTQSIFKDATLNQCFDQDHELPSGVMDLGPCLFNAPIVLSFPHFYLADPTYLEYVQGLNPNKTQHESFLDVEPTTGLTVGLTMRFQLNVHLHPSSKILQLKNITEGVYPIFWMEMLTEISDDMANSMDYHLRRSKVIAFVLLGLIAVLSVIFLIAGLVLLRKSRNQMWTEIKPLLVDTGHKDSGYSAIATCPPMLSNSGSYQQQHNNHLSKSLTSSQKDRQTENMLPKTIHVSVHNAQSTKMTIEKSGNLTTPKVAAKTSETKTQATASQKKDPTAQNLGGAVDVL
;
A
#
# COMPACT_ATOMS: atom_id res chain seq x y z
N MET A 1 -40.58 -43.59 -36.26
CA MET A 1 -39.08 -43.50 -36.26
C MET A 1 -38.53 -42.12 -36.66
N SER A 2 -39.24 -41.29 -37.45
CA SER A 2 -38.76 -39.96 -37.88
C SER A 2 -38.35 -39.04 -36.71
N ASN A 3 -39.21 -38.89 -35.69
CA ASN A 3 -38.97 -37.98 -34.56
C ASN A 3 -37.72 -38.36 -33.73
N SER A 4 -37.41 -39.64 -33.58
CA SER A 4 -36.24 -40.11 -32.82
C SER A 4 -34.91 -39.76 -33.50
N ARG A 5 -34.86 -39.83 -34.84
CA ARG A 5 -33.69 -39.41 -35.62
C ARG A 5 -33.50 -37.90 -35.63
N THR A 6 -34.59 -37.15 -35.70
CA THR A 6 -34.55 -35.68 -35.63
C THR A 6 -34.05 -35.21 -34.27
N CYS A 7 -34.52 -35.81 -33.17
CA CYS A 7 -33.99 -35.54 -31.82
C CYS A 7 -32.51 -35.91 -31.68
N ALA A 8 -32.07 -37.04 -32.23
CA ALA A 8 -30.67 -37.46 -32.16
C ALA A 8 -29.74 -36.53 -32.94
N LYS A 9 -30.16 -36.06 -34.13
CA LYS A 9 -29.43 -35.02 -34.88
C LYS A 9 -29.36 -33.69 -34.14
N ALA A 10 -30.47 -33.27 -33.53
CA ALA A 10 -30.50 -32.05 -32.72
C ALA A 10 -29.54 -32.12 -31.53
N LEU A 11 -29.46 -33.25 -30.83
CA LEU A 11 -28.51 -33.45 -29.72
C LEU A 11 -27.04 -33.39 -30.16
N VAL A 12 -26.70 -33.98 -31.32
CA VAL A 12 -25.33 -33.90 -31.87
C VAL A 12 -24.99 -32.47 -32.27
N ILE A 13 -25.92 -31.76 -32.92
CA ILE A 13 -25.69 -30.37 -33.34
C ILE A 13 -25.53 -29.47 -32.10
N LEU A 14 -26.45 -29.55 -31.14
CA LEU A 14 -26.41 -28.74 -29.91
C LEU A 14 -25.19 -29.04 -29.06
N GLY A 15 -24.86 -30.31 -28.83
CA GLY A 15 -23.67 -30.70 -28.08
C GLY A 15 -22.39 -30.29 -28.81
N GLY A 16 -22.36 -30.40 -30.14
CA GLY A 16 -21.23 -29.98 -30.97
C GLY A 16 -20.98 -28.48 -30.94
N THR A 17 -22.04 -27.68 -31.15
CA THR A 17 -21.93 -26.21 -31.11
C THR A 17 -21.61 -25.70 -29.72
N ALA A 18 -22.21 -26.27 -28.66
CA ALA A 18 -21.91 -25.92 -27.29
C ALA A 18 -20.45 -26.27 -26.91
N LEU A 19 -19.93 -27.40 -27.37
CA LEU A 19 -18.54 -27.79 -27.13
C LEU A 19 -17.56 -26.82 -27.82
N ILE A 20 -17.82 -26.48 -29.07
CA ILE A 20 -16.99 -25.51 -29.82
C ILE A 20 -17.05 -24.13 -29.15
N ALA A 21 -18.25 -23.65 -28.80
CA ALA A 21 -18.42 -22.36 -28.11
C ALA A 21 -17.68 -22.34 -26.76
N THR A 22 -17.78 -23.42 -25.98
CA THR A 22 -17.09 -23.53 -24.68
C THR A 22 -15.58 -23.53 -24.85
N PHE A 23 -15.06 -24.22 -25.87
CA PHE A 23 -13.63 -24.21 -26.20
C PHE A 23 -13.15 -22.80 -26.57
N VAL A 24 -13.89 -22.10 -27.43
CA VAL A 24 -13.58 -20.71 -27.80
C VAL A 24 -13.58 -19.80 -26.58
N ILE A 25 -14.59 -19.92 -25.70
CA ILE A 25 -14.67 -19.13 -24.46
C ILE A 25 -13.49 -19.46 -23.54
N LEU A 26 -13.14 -20.74 -23.34
CA LEU A 26 -12.01 -21.14 -22.48
C LEU A 26 -10.68 -20.53 -22.95
N VAL A 27 -10.45 -20.50 -24.26
CA VAL A 27 -9.24 -19.89 -24.84
C VAL A 27 -9.26 -18.36 -24.74
N ALA A 28 -10.42 -17.72 -24.94
CA ALA A 28 -10.55 -16.26 -24.92
C ALA A 28 -10.66 -15.68 -23.49
N PHE A 29 -11.14 -16.46 -22.52
CA PHE A 29 -11.48 -16.00 -21.18
C PHE A 29 -10.30 -15.38 -20.42
N PRO A 30 -9.08 -15.97 -20.41
CA PRO A 30 -7.94 -15.36 -19.71
C PRO A 30 -7.63 -13.94 -20.21
N SER A 31 -7.57 -13.74 -21.53
CA SER A 31 -7.27 -12.45 -22.14
C SER A 31 -8.39 -11.43 -21.91
N PHE A 32 -9.65 -11.86 -22.02
CA PHE A 32 -10.80 -11.00 -21.73
C PHE A 32 -10.83 -10.59 -20.25
N TYR A 33 -10.63 -11.55 -19.34
CA TYR A 33 -10.58 -11.31 -17.91
C TYR A 33 -9.48 -10.30 -17.54
N GLN A 34 -8.27 -10.48 -18.09
CA GLN A 34 -7.16 -9.57 -17.80
C GLN A 34 -7.48 -8.14 -18.26
N LYS A 35 -8.00 -7.95 -19.47
CA LYS A 35 -8.41 -6.62 -19.96
C LYS A 35 -9.50 -5.97 -19.10
N GLU A 36 -10.49 -6.75 -18.68
CA GLU A 36 -11.55 -6.23 -17.81
C GLU A 36 -11.04 -5.92 -16.40
N LEU A 37 -10.07 -6.70 -15.91
CA LEU A 37 -9.39 -6.41 -14.65
C LEU A 37 -8.57 -5.12 -14.75
N GLU A 38 -7.71 -4.98 -15.76
CA GLU A 38 -6.90 -3.76 -16.00
C GLU A 38 -7.78 -2.52 -16.06
N LYS A 39 -8.92 -2.58 -16.78
CA LYS A 39 -9.90 -1.49 -16.87
C LYS A 39 -10.52 -1.12 -15.51
N ARG A 40 -10.74 -2.10 -14.63
CA ARG A 40 -11.23 -1.86 -13.26
C ARG A 40 -10.11 -1.38 -12.33
N MET A 41 -8.87 -1.69 -12.67
CA MET A 41 -7.65 -1.34 -11.93
C MET A 41 -7.00 -0.05 -12.46
N THR A 42 -7.80 0.87 -13.00
CA THR A 42 -7.35 2.22 -13.37
C THR A 42 -7.80 3.23 -12.30
N LEU A 43 -6.93 4.18 -11.96
CA LEU A 43 -7.32 5.30 -11.10
C LEU A 43 -8.26 6.22 -11.90
N LYS A 44 -9.54 6.22 -11.50
CA LYS A 44 -10.57 7.05 -12.11
C LYS A 44 -11.63 7.37 -11.06
N ASN A 45 -12.18 8.58 -11.10
CA ASN A 45 -13.26 8.96 -10.19
C ASN A 45 -14.42 7.95 -10.22
N ASN A 46 -14.99 7.68 -9.04
CA ASN A 46 -16.11 6.76 -8.82
C ASN A 46 -15.82 5.29 -9.15
N THR A 47 -14.55 4.86 -9.09
CA THR A 47 -14.18 3.43 -9.11
C THR A 47 -13.84 2.95 -7.71
N ALA A 48 -14.03 1.65 -7.45
CA ALA A 48 -13.68 1.06 -6.15
C ALA A 48 -12.18 1.21 -5.83
N LEU A 49 -11.30 1.16 -6.84
CA LEU A 49 -9.87 1.39 -6.65
C LEU A 49 -9.59 2.83 -6.21
N TYR A 50 -10.29 3.81 -6.79
CA TYR A 50 -10.15 5.21 -6.38
C TYR A 50 -10.54 5.42 -4.92
N ASP A 51 -11.64 4.81 -4.46
CA ASP A 51 -12.10 4.93 -3.08
C ASP A 51 -11.05 4.38 -2.09
N VAL A 52 -10.48 3.21 -2.40
CA VAL A 52 -9.39 2.59 -1.61
C VAL A 52 -8.10 3.40 -1.67
N TRP A 53 -7.73 3.93 -2.83
CA TRP A 53 -6.54 4.74 -3.03
C TRP A 53 -6.62 6.09 -2.29
N LYS A 54 -7.81 6.70 -2.28
CA LYS A 54 -8.07 8.00 -1.66
C LYS A 54 -8.00 7.95 -0.13
N ASP A 55 -8.58 6.91 0.47
CA ASP A 55 -8.63 6.72 1.92
C ASP A 55 -8.43 5.23 2.20
N LEU A 56 -7.20 4.87 2.58
CA LEU A 56 -6.80 3.47 2.70
C LEU A 56 -7.58 2.82 3.87
N PRO A 57 -8.43 1.80 3.61
CA PRO A 57 -9.28 1.21 4.65
C PRO A 57 -8.54 0.14 5.48
N ILE A 58 -7.21 0.23 5.56
CA ILE A 58 -6.34 -0.71 6.27
C ILE A 58 -5.72 0.03 7.46
N PRO A 59 -5.73 -0.54 8.68
CA PRO A 59 -5.08 0.09 9.82
C PRO A 59 -3.57 0.20 9.57
N ILE A 60 -3.04 1.40 9.81
CA ILE A 60 -1.61 1.68 9.80
C ILE A 60 -1.21 2.04 11.22
N TYR A 61 -0.19 1.38 11.76
CA TYR A 61 0.37 1.68 13.06
C TYR A 61 1.82 2.12 12.90
N GLN A 62 2.19 3.20 13.57
CA GLN A 62 3.56 3.64 13.73
C GLN A 62 3.97 3.45 15.18
N LYS A 63 4.97 2.61 15.42
CA LYS A 63 5.53 2.36 16.75
C LYS A 63 6.89 3.02 16.86
N LEU A 64 7.12 3.75 17.95
CA LEU A 64 8.39 4.39 18.26
C LEU A 64 9.10 3.65 19.39
N TYR A 65 10.40 3.43 19.23
CA TYR A 65 11.29 2.80 20.20
C TYR A 65 12.49 3.71 20.42
N PHE A 66 12.56 4.36 21.58
CA PHE A 66 13.60 5.32 21.90
C PHE A 66 14.81 4.64 22.53
N PHE A 67 16.00 5.21 22.28
CA PHE A 67 17.22 4.81 22.98
C PHE A 67 17.44 5.74 24.18
N ASN A 68 17.09 5.26 25.37
CA ASN A 68 17.25 5.98 26.62
C ASN A 68 18.70 5.89 27.12
N VAL A 69 19.35 7.04 27.29
CA VAL A 69 20.74 7.13 27.77
C VAL A 69 20.81 6.80 29.26
N THR A 70 21.81 5.99 29.64
CA THR A 70 21.97 5.46 31.00
C THR A 70 23.25 5.91 31.72
N ASN A 71 24.19 6.53 30.99
CA ASN A 71 25.50 6.96 31.49
C ASN A 71 25.87 8.38 31.00
N GLU A 72 24.97 9.35 31.23
CA GLU A 72 25.13 10.74 30.77
C GLU A 72 26.48 11.36 31.19
N GLU A 73 26.82 11.30 32.47
CA GLU A 73 28.02 11.95 33.00
C GLU A 73 29.30 11.30 32.45
N GLU A 74 29.33 9.97 32.36
CA GLU A 74 30.49 9.27 31.83
C GLU A 74 30.63 9.49 30.32
N PHE A 75 29.53 9.56 29.58
CA PHE A 75 29.55 9.83 28.14
C PHE A 75 30.11 11.22 27.84
N LEU A 76 29.64 12.25 28.55
CA LEU A 76 30.16 13.62 28.42
C LEU A 76 31.65 13.74 28.80
N ASN A 77 32.18 12.78 29.56
CA ASN A 77 33.60 12.67 29.91
C ASN A 77 34.41 11.78 28.96
N GLY A 78 33.82 11.32 27.85
CA GLY A 78 34.51 10.59 26.79
C GLY A 78 34.45 9.06 26.90
N THR A 79 33.58 8.52 27.74
CA THR A 79 33.28 7.08 27.68
C THR A 79 32.24 6.76 26.61
N GLN A 80 32.17 5.50 26.20
CA GLN A 80 31.19 5.00 25.24
C GLN A 80 29.74 5.23 25.73
N LEU A 81 28.83 5.61 24.83
CA LEU A 81 27.41 5.80 25.17
C LEU A 81 26.76 4.44 25.49
N LYS A 82 25.98 4.38 26.57
CA LYS A 82 25.16 3.22 26.96
C LYS A 82 23.69 3.59 26.88
N VAL A 83 22.95 2.84 26.08
CA VAL A 83 21.53 3.05 25.87
C VAL A 83 20.71 1.83 26.27
N ALA A 84 19.47 2.07 26.69
CA ALA A 84 18.44 1.06 26.87
C ALA A 84 17.25 1.39 25.97
N GLU A 85 16.75 0.42 25.22
CA GLU A 85 15.55 0.61 24.40
C GLU A 85 14.30 0.79 25.29
N VAL A 86 13.46 1.76 24.94
CA VAL A 86 12.16 2.01 25.58
C VAL A 86 11.08 2.15 24.51
N GLY A 87 10.14 1.22 24.50
CA GLY A 87 9.02 1.19 23.56
C GLY A 87 8.27 -0.14 23.57
N PRO A 88 7.29 -0.33 22.68
CA PRO A 88 6.82 0.65 21.70
C PRO A 88 5.93 1.74 22.33
N TYR A 89 5.99 2.94 21.76
CA TYR A 89 4.93 3.94 21.85
C TYR A 89 4.19 3.96 20.50
N THR A 90 2.96 3.48 20.51
CA THR A 90 2.20 3.16 19.30
C THR A 90 1.24 4.29 18.96
N TYR A 91 1.21 4.67 17.69
CA TYR A 91 0.28 5.63 17.12
C TYR A 91 -0.48 4.95 15.98
N SER A 92 -1.80 4.99 15.99
CA SER A 92 -2.60 4.70 14.80
C SER A 92 -2.46 5.85 13.82
N SER A 93 -2.40 5.53 12.54
CA SER A 93 -2.24 6.50 11.47
C SER A 93 -3.32 6.34 10.41
N ARG A 94 -3.86 7.47 9.96
CA ARG A 94 -4.81 7.53 8.83
C ARG A 94 -4.24 8.39 7.72
N TRP A 95 -4.17 7.83 6.53
CA TRP A 95 -3.57 8.45 5.35
C TRP A 95 -4.68 8.76 4.35
N THR A 96 -4.81 10.05 3.99
CA THR A 96 -5.90 10.51 3.13
C THR A 96 -5.37 11.40 2.03
N LYS A 97 -5.79 11.14 0.79
CA LYS A 97 -5.44 11.97 -0.36
C LYS A 97 -6.45 13.11 -0.50
N LYS A 98 -5.95 14.34 -0.45
CA LYS A 98 -6.69 15.60 -0.56
C LYS A 98 -6.25 16.39 -1.80
N ASP A 99 -7.02 17.43 -2.11
CA ASP A 99 -6.75 18.34 -3.24
C ASP A 99 -6.49 17.59 -4.55
N ILE A 100 -7.36 16.63 -4.85
CA ILE A 100 -7.21 15.72 -6.00
C ILE A 100 -7.64 16.43 -7.28
N HIS A 101 -6.69 16.61 -8.19
CA HIS A 101 -6.89 17.23 -9.50
C HIS A 101 -6.53 16.25 -10.61
N TRP A 102 -7.44 16.08 -11.57
CA TRP A 102 -7.25 15.19 -12.70
C TRP A 102 -6.73 15.96 -13.91
N SER A 103 -5.74 15.39 -14.59
CA SER A 103 -5.23 15.86 -15.88
C SER A 103 -5.14 14.66 -16.83
N ASN A 104 -5.00 14.92 -18.13
CA ASN A 104 -5.02 13.83 -19.12
C ASN A 104 -3.93 12.78 -18.81
N GLY A 105 -4.34 11.56 -18.43
CA GLY A 105 -3.46 10.45 -18.06
C GLY A 105 -2.84 10.51 -16.65
N THR A 106 -2.98 11.60 -15.89
CA THR A 106 -2.33 11.77 -14.57
C THR A 106 -3.29 12.32 -13.50
N VAL A 107 -2.97 12.08 -12.23
CA VAL A 107 -3.69 12.65 -11.09
C VAL A 107 -2.71 13.31 -10.13
N THR A 108 -3.03 14.53 -9.69
CA THR A 108 -2.26 15.31 -8.75
C THR A 108 -2.99 15.39 -7.42
N TYR A 109 -2.30 15.19 -6.30
CA TYR A 109 -2.90 15.18 -4.96
C TYR A 109 -1.88 15.50 -3.86
N ARG A 110 -2.39 15.78 -2.67
CA ARG A 110 -1.61 15.88 -1.43
C ARG A 110 -2.00 14.74 -0.49
N GLU A 111 -1.03 14.04 0.06
CA GLU A 111 -1.28 12.96 1.03
C GLU A 111 -1.14 13.48 2.45
N VAL A 112 -2.26 13.56 3.18
CA VAL A 112 -2.30 14.01 4.58
C VAL A 112 -2.26 12.81 5.50
N LYS A 113 -1.29 12.81 6.42
CA LYS A 113 -1.10 11.76 7.43
C LYS A 113 -1.45 12.30 8.81
N THR A 114 -2.31 11.58 9.52
CA THR A 114 -2.68 11.90 10.91
C THR A 114 -2.19 10.79 11.82
N PHE A 115 -1.81 11.14 13.05
CA PHE A 115 -1.31 10.22 14.06
C PHE A 115 -2.07 10.42 15.36
N HIS A 116 -2.58 9.31 15.91
CA HIS A 116 -3.31 9.27 17.17
C HIS A 116 -2.66 8.24 18.10
N PHE A 117 -2.36 8.65 19.32
CA PHE A 117 -1.68 7.78 20.28
C PHE A 117 -2.60 6.66 20.78
N GLU A 118 -2.06 5.43 20.79
CA GLU A 118 -2.77 4.22 21.17
C GLU A 118 -2.20 3.68 22.49
N ARG A 119 -2.77 4.12 23.61
CA ARG A 119 -2.29 3.75 24.95
C ARG A 119 -2.27 2.24 25.17
N ASP A 120 -3.31 1.52 24.74
CA ASP A 120 -3.46 0.08 24.98
C ASP A 120 -2.46 -0.78 24.21
N MET A 121 -1.83 -0.22 23.16
CA MET A 121 -0.78 -0.88 22.37
C MET A 121 0.61 -0.32 22.67
N SER A 122 0.75 0.47 23.73
CA SER A 122 2.00 1.12 24.13
C SER A 122 2.50 0.59 25.47
N VAL A 123 3.82 0.58 25.66
CA VAL A 123 4.44 0.16 26.94
C VAL A 123 4.03 1.09 28.09
N GLY A 124 3.89 2.38 27.80
CA GLY A 124 3.61 3.44 28.75
C GLY A 124 2.78 4.57 28.14
N PRO A 125 2.41 5.59 28.93
CA PRO A 125 1.80 6.83 28.43
C PRO A 125 2.82 7.72 27.67
N GLU A 126 2.35 8.69 26.89
CA GLU A 126 3.27 9.61 26.16
C GLU A 126 4.03 10.56 27.10
N GLU A 127 3.60 10.67 28.35
CA GLU A 127 4.26 11.43 29.41
C GLU A 127 5.53 10.76 29.95
N ASP A 128 5.80 9.50 29.59
CA ASP A 128 7.02 8.81 29.99
C ASP A 128 8.27 9.55 29.53
N LEU A 129 9.23 9.68 30.44
CA LEU A 129 10.43 10.49 30.23
C LEU A 129 11.56 9.65 29.65
N VAL A 130 12.17 10.16 28.57
CA VAL A 130 13.35 9.59 27.91
C VAL A 130 14.51 10.58 28.06
N VAL A 131 15.67 10.06 28.44
CA VAL A 131 16.95 10.77 28.44
C VAL A 131 17.62 10.53 27.08
N THR A 132 17.87 11.58 26.30
CA THR A 132 18.39 11.48 24.93
C THR A 132 19.22 12.70 24.54
N LEU A 133 19.82 12.68 23.36
CA LEU A 133 20.60 13.79 22.83
C LEU A 133 19.71 14.96 22.39
N ASN A 134 20.18 16.18 22.63
CA ASN A 134 19.47 17.42 22.35
C ASN A 134 19.63 17.84 20.88
N GLY A 135 18.62 17.52 20.06
CA GLY A 135 18.56 17.83 18.62
C GLY A 135 18.98 19.26 18.27
N PRO A 136 18.36 20.29 18.87
CA PRO A 136 18.72 21.69 18.68
C PRO A 136 20.21 22.03 18.89
N ILE A 137 20.86 21.50 19.93
CA ILE A 137 22.30 21.74 20.15
C ILE A 137 23.13 21.07 19.06
N MET A 138 22.77 19.84 18.68
CA MET A 138 23.47 19.10 17.63
C MET A 138 23.38 19.83 16.29
N LEU A 139 22.18 20.34 15.95
CA LEU A 139 21.98 21.19 14.78
C LEU A 139 22.82 22.48 14.85
N ALA A 140 22.82 23.18 15.99
CA ALA A 140 23.62 24.39 16.15
C ALA A 140 25.12 24.13 15.98
N ALA A 141 25.62 23.02 16.55
CA ALA A 141 27.02 22.62 16.47
C ALA A 141 27.44 22.25 15.04
N GLU A 142 26.62 21.46 14.33
CA GLU A 142 26.84 21.05 12.95
C GLU A 142 27.01 22.28 12.03
N ASN A 143 26.16 23.28 12.21
CA ASN A 143 26.15 24.48 11.38
C ASN A 143 27.37 25.39 11.54
N VAL A 144 28.11 25.23 12.64
CA VAL A 144 29.36 25.96 12.87
C VAL A 144 30.60 25.08 12.76
N LYS A 145 30.48 23.79 12.42
CA LYS A 145 31.60 22.83 12.43
C LYS A 145 32.76 23.25 11.53
N ASP A 146 32.45 23.73 10.32
CA ASP A 146 33.43 24.16 9.32
C ASP A 146 33.64 25.69 9.31
N LYS A 147 33.11 26.39 10.32
CA LYS A 147 33.25 27.84 10.44
C LYS A 147 34.40 28.22 11.38
N GLU A 148 34.78 29.49 11.34
CA GLU A 148 35.83 30.06 12.20
C GLU A 148 35.57 29.80 13.69
N ASP A 149 36.65 29.61 14.45
CA ASP A 149 36.60 29.32 15.90
C ASP A 149 35.77 30.34 16.69
N LEU A 150 35.77 31.61 16.29
CA LEU A 150 34.97 32.65 16.93
C LEU A 150 33.46 32.32 16.88
N LYS A 151 32.96 31.80 15.76
CA LYS A 151 31.55 31.40 15.64
C LYS A 151 31.21 30.22 16.56
N LYS A 152 32.10 29.24 16.66
CA LYS A 152 31.95 28.11 17.58
C LYS A 152 31.94 28.57 19.05
N VAL A 153 32.82 29.50 19.41
CA VAL A 153 32.87 30.11 20.75
C VAL A 153 31.59 30.90 21.05
N MET A 154 31.05 31.64 20.08
CA MET A 154 29.77 32.35 20.25
C MET A 154 28.60 31.38 20.47
N VAL A 155 28.53 30.28 19.70
CA VAL A 155 27.53 29.22 19.91
C VAL A 155 27.67 28.63 21.31
N ASN A 156 28.89 28.28 21.72
CA ASN A 156 29.14 27.78 23.07
C ASN A 156 28.71 28.77 24.16
N PHE A 157 29.03 30.06 23.99
CA PHE A 157 28.61 31.10 24.94
C PHE A 157 27.08 31.14 25.08
N VAL A 158 26.33 31.05 23.98
CA VAL A 158 24.86 31.01 24.01
C VAL A 158 24.36 29.75 24.70
N ILE A 159 24.91 28.57 24.38
CA ILE A 159 24.56 27.29 25.01
C ILE A 159 24.73 27.40 26.53
N GLU A 160 25.89 27.86 26.99
CA GLU A 160 26.23 27.97 28.41
C GLU A 160 25.40 29.06 29.13
N ALA A 161 25.24 30.24 28.51
CA ALA A 161 24.46 31.35 29.09
C ALA A 161 22.97 30.99 29.26
N LEU A 162 22.43 30.15 28.39
CA LEU A 162 21.06 29.65 28.46
C LEU A 162 20.92 28.39 29.32
N GLY A 163 22.03 27.81 29.82
CA GLY A 163 22.03 26.58 30.60
C GLY A 163 21.55 25.36 29.81
N LEU A 164 21.75 25.33 28.49
CA LEU A 164 21.34 24.24 27.63
C LEU A 164 22.29 23.05 27.78
N LYS A 165 21.75 21.83 27.74
CA LYS A 165 22.51 20.59 27.91
C LYS A 165 22.43 19.73 26.65
N LEU A 166 23.54 19.07 26.29
CA LEU A 166 23.65 18.13 25.18
C LEU A 166 22.79 16.89 25.41
N ILE A 167 22.64 16.45 26.66
CA ILE A 167 21.70 15.41 27.04
C ILE A 167 20.52 16.06 27.76
N ILE A 168 19.33 15.72 27.31
CA ILE A 168 18.06 16.25 27.82
C ILE A 168 17.15 15.11 28.25
N LYS A 169 16.25 15.43 29.19
CA LYS A 169 15.19 14.54 29.63
C LYS A 169 13.85 15.13 29.23
N LYS A 170 13.13 14.45 28.34
CA LYS A 170 11.87 14.93 27.76
C LYS A 170 10.86 13.80 27.66
N SER A 171 9.57 14.16 27.68
CA SER A 171 8.50 13.17 27.46
C SER A 171 8.52 12.66 26.03
N VAL A 172 7.99 11.45 25.81
CA VAL A 172 7.80 10.90 24.46
C VAL A 172 6.95 11.83 23.59
N LYS A 173 5.90 12.43 24.17
CA LYS A 173 5.05 13.42 23.49
C LYS A 173 5.87 14.59 22.94
N GLU A 174 6.73 15.16 23.78
CA GLU A 174 7.61 16.27 23.41
C GLU A 174 8.63 15.87 22.34
N LEU A 175 9.23 14.68 22.46
CA LEU A 175 10.26 14.21 21.51
C LEU A 175 9.67 13.82 20.14
N ALA A 176 8.49 13.22 20.11
CA ALA A 176 7.85 12.72 18.89
C ALA A 176 7.16 13.84 18.09
N PHE A 177 5.84 13.99 18.23
CA PHE A 177 5.03 14.90 17.43
C PHE A 177 4.66 16.20 18.14
N GLY A 178 4.60 16.20 19.48
CA GLY A 178 4.12 17.35 20.27
C GLY A 178 5.12 18.50 20.32
N GLY A 179 6.42 18.17 20.24
CA GLY A 179 7.50 19.14 20.30
C GLY A 179 7.73 19.72 21.69
N TYR A 180 8.91 20.32 21.86
CA TYR A 180 9.25 21.14 23.02
C TYR A 180 9.89 22.44 22.58
N HIS A 181 9.70 23.47 23.39
CA HIS A 181 10.31 24.76 23.15
C HIS A 181 11.80 24.73 23.54
N ASP A 182 12.66 25.20 22.64
CA ASP A 182 14.09 25.33 22.84
C ASP A 182 14.57 26.71 22.36
N LYS A 183 15.21 27.44 23.29
CA LYS A 183 15.66 28.81 23.05
C LYS A 183 16.74 28.89 21.98
N ILE A 184 17.57 27.86 21.78
CA ILE A 184 18.60 27.90 20.73
C ILE A 184 17.96 27.95 19.34
N ILE A 185 16.78 27.34 19.16
CA ILE A 185 16.05 27.41 17.90
C ILE A 185 15.58 28.84 17.64
N GLU A 186 15.15 29.59 18.66
CA GLU A 186 14.82 31.02 18.51
C GLU A 186 16.04 31.82 18.06
N TYR A 187 17.21 31.59 18.67
CA TYR A 187 18.45 32.24 18.26
C TYR A 187 18.89 31.85 16.86
N LEU A 188 18.77 30.58 16.47
CA LEU A 188 19.06 30.12 15.11
C LEU A 188 18.15 30.83 14.09
N ASN A 189 16.86 30.97 14.39
CA ASN A 189 15.93 31.71 13.53
C ASN A 189 16.31 33.19 13.41
N GLU A 190 16.79 33.82 14.49
CA GLU A 190 17.31 35.20 14.43
C GLU A 190 18.62 35.30 13.63
N TRP A 191 19.53 34.35 13.80
CA TRP A 191 20.77 34.28 13.02
C TRP A 191 20.51 34.05 11.53
N GLN A 192 19.48 33.27 11.19
CA GLN A 192 19.00 33.11 9.83
C GLN A 192 18.49 34.45 9.27
N LYS A 193 17.63 35.18 9.99
CA LYS A 193 17.14 36.50 9.56
C LYS A 193 18.28 37.49 9.34
N GLN A 194 19.32 37.41 10.16
CA GLN A 194 20.53 38.22 10.06
C GLN A 194 21.52 37.71 8.99
N LYS A 195 21.18 36.65 8.23
CA LYS A 195 22.01 36.00 7.21
C LYS A 195 23.37 35.53 7.73
N THR A 196 23.45 35.22 9.02
CA THR A 196 24.68 34.69 9.66
C THR A 196 24.82 33.19 9.42
N ILE A 197 23.69 32.50 9.24
CA ILE A 197 23.57 31.12 8.77
C ILE A 197 22.69 31.09 7.52
N ASP A 198 23.01 30.22 6.57
CA ASP A 198 22.31 30.09 5.29
C ASP A 198 21.44 28.83 5.27
N ILE A 199 20.59 28.70 6.29
CA ILE A 199 19.79 27.51 6.53
C ILE A 199 18.38 27.94 6.90
N ASP A 200 17.41 27.49 6.11
CA ASP A 200 15.99 27.74 6.36
C ASP A 200 15.43 26.66 7.26
N ILE A 201 15.47 26.90 8.57
CA ILE A 201 15.04 25.91 9.55
C ILE A 201 13.50 25.98 9.66
N PRO A 202 12.78 24.86 9.48
CA PRO A 202 11.31 24.88 9.45
C PRO A 202 10.66 25.06 10.84
N TYR A 203 11.45 25.09 11.91
CA TYR A 203 10.98 25.15 13.30
C TYR A 203 10.42 26.53 13.63
N LYS A 204 9.10 26.64 13.64
CA LYS A 204 8.39 27.88 14.03
C LYS A 204 8.33 28.00 15.55
N ASN A 205 8.34 29.24 16.05
CA ASN A 205 8.14 29.58 17.47
C ASN A 205 9.08 28.85 18.44
N GLY A 206 10.33 28.60 18.03
CA GLY A 206 11.34 27.94 18.87
C GLY A 206 11.00 26.49 19.23
N THR A 207 10.09 25.82 18.50
CA THR A 207 9.66 24.46 18.84
C THR A 207 10.40 23.42 18.03
N PHE A 208 11.01 22.44 18.71
CA PHE A 208 11.66 21.29 18.10
C PHE A 208 10.90 20.00 18.40
N ALA A 209 10.81 19.12 17.42
CA ALA A 209 10.40 17.73 17.60
C ALA A 209 11.09 16.88 16.53
N TRP A 210 11.35 15.61 16.81
CA TRP A 210 11.95 14.73 15.79
C TRP A 210 11.01 14.46 14.62
N LEU A 211 9.70 14.48 14.88
CA LEU A 211 8.64 14.34 13.88
C LEU A 211 7.84 15.64 13.76
N TYR A 212 8.55 16.78 13.85
CA TYR A 212 7.95 18.11 13.78
C TYR A 212 7.12 18.30 12.51
N ASP A 213 5.93 18.87 12.68
CA ASP A 213 4.99 19.19 11.59
C ASP A 213 4.69 18.00 10.66
N ARG A 214 4.71 16.77 11.21
CA ARG A 214 4.31 15.55 10.49
C ARG A 214 2.87 15.10 10.79
N ASN A 215 2.26 15.62 11.85
CA ASN A 215 0.90 15.26 12.21
C ASN A 215 -0.11 16.22 11.59
N ALA A 216 -1.08 15.67 10.86
CA ALA A 216 -2.14 16.40 10.17
C ALA A 216 -1.63 17.36 9.08
N THR A 217 -0.46 17.07 8.52
CA THR A 217 0.17 17.79 7.40
C THR A 217 0.30 16.89 6.19
N ASP A 218 0.65 17.48 5.03
CA ASP A 218 0.86 16.75 3.80
C ASP A 218 2.33 16.57 3.41
N ASP A 219 2.61 15.47 2.70
CA ASP A 219 3.95 15.13 2.20
C ASP A 219 4.30 15.83 0.87
N GLY A 220 3.69 16.98 0.60
CA GLY A 220 3.86 17.72 -0.64
C GLY A 220 2.91 17.25 -1.76
N ASN A 221 3.13 17.80 -2.94
CA ASN A 221 2.25 17.62 -4.09
C ASN A 221 2.76 16.49 -4.98
N PHE A 222 2.03 15.37 -5.04
CA PHE A 222 2.35 14.23 -5.88
C PHE A 222 1.56 14.31 -7.17
N THR A 223 2.24 14.16 -8.32
CA THR A 223 1.60 13.88 -9.60
C THR A 223 1.97 12.47 -10.02
N VAL A 224 0.96 11.60 -10.16
CA VAL A 224 1.13 10.18 -10.52
C VAL A 224 0.38 9.84 -11.80
N TYR A 225 0.81 8.79 -12.50
CA TYR A 225 0.06 8.27 -13.64
C TYR A 225 -1.19 7.53 -13.18
N SER A 226 -2.31 7.79 -13.84
CA SER A 226 -3.61 7.16 -13.54
C SER A 226 -3.66 5.68 -13.93
N GLY A 227 -2.82 5.26 -14.87
CA GLY A 227 -2.87 3.94 -15.49
C GLY A 227 -3.93 3.80 -16.61
N GLU A 228 -4.60 4.89 -17.03
CA GLU A 228 -5.61 4.85 -18.09
C GLU A 228 -5.01 4.63 -19.49
N GLU A 229 -3.87 5.28 -19.78
CA GLU A 229 -3.14 5.13 -21.03
C GLU A 229 -2.19 3.92 -21.02
N ASP A 230 -1.51 3.69 -19.89
CA ASP A 230 -0.53 2.62 -19.70
C ASP A 230 -0.64 2.06 -18.28
N HIS A 231 -1.24 0.88 -18.16
CA HIS A 231 -1.45 0.22 -16.88
C HIS A 231 -0.13 -0.16 -16.18
N SER A 232 0.98 -0.33 -16.93
CA SER A 232 2.29 -0.60 -16.34
C SER A 232 2.87 0.58 -15.55
N LYS A 233 2.26 1.77 -15.70
CA LYS A 233 2.61 2.98 -14.96
C LYS A 233 1.64 3.32 -13.84
N LEU A 234 0.64 2.48 -13.56
CA LEU A 234 -0.38 2.74 -12.53
C LEU A 234 0.25 3.27 -11.23
N ASN A 235 -0.18 4.45 -10.80
CA ASN A 235 0.23 5.13 -9.58
C ASN A 235 1.76 5.40 -9.47
N THR A 236 2.52 5.27 -10.56
CA THR A 236 3.94 5.63 -10.56
C THR A 236 4.09 7.14 -10.52
N ILE A 237 5.07 7.62 -9.74
CA ILE A 237 5.27 9.05 -9.52
C ILE A 237 5.93 9.65 -10.75
N LYS A 238 5.26 10.65 -11.32
CA LYS A 238 5.77 11.45 -12.43
C LYS A 238 6.58 12.63 -11.88
N GLU A 239 6.00 13.34 -10.92
CA GLU A 239 6.58 14.53 -10.29
C GLU A 239 6.22 14.58 -8.81
N TRP A 240 7.14 15.11 -8.01
CA TRP A 240 6.90 15.50 -6.62
C TRP A 240 7.26 16.97 -6.47
N ASN A 241 6.36 17.77 -5.92
CA ASN A 241 6.47 19.23 -5.82
C ASN A 241 6.81 19.92 -7.16
N GLY A 242 6.26 19.40 -8.26
CA GLY A 242 6.49 19.91 -9.63
C GLY A 242 7.85 19.56 -10.21
N GLN A 243 8.66 18.72 -9.54
CA GLN A 243 9.96 18.26 -10.02
C GLN A 243 9.90 16.77 -10.38
N SER A 244 10.45 16.41 -11.54
CA SER A 244 10.53 15.01 -12.01
C SER A 244 11.74 14.26 -11.43
N LYS A 245 12.66 14.99 -10.78
CA LYS A 245 13.80 14.47 -10.05
C LYS A 245 14.05 15.34 -8.82
N LEU A 246 14.67 14.76 -7.81
CA LEU A 246 15.15 15.46 -6.63
C LEU A 246 16.34 16.38 -7.00
N ASN A 247 16.74 17.21 -6.05
CA ASN A 247 17.87 18.12 -6.19
C ASN A 247 18.82 18.10 -4.98
N PHE A 248 18.73 17.04 -4.15
CA PHE A 248 19.50 16.92 -2.90
C PHE A 248 20.86 16.27 -3.11
N TRP A 249 21.01 15.42 -4.13
CA TRP A 249 22.17 14.53 -4.29
C TRP A 249 23.07 14.93 -5.45
N LYS A 250 24.32 14.45 -5.46
CA LYS A 250 25.26 14.65 -6.58
C LYS A 250 24.83 13.80 -7.78
N GLY A 251 24.62 14.42 -8.94
CA GLY A 251 24.32 13.71 -10.17
C GLY A 251 22.88 13.19 -10.30
N ASP A 252 22.50 12.83 -11.52
CA ASP A 252 21.09 12.59 -11.85
C ASP A 252 20.55 11.25 -11.34
N ALA A 253 21.40 10.21 -11.26
CA ALA A 253 20.96 8.86 -10.88
C ALA A 253 20.38 8.79 -9.45
N CYS A 254 21.06 9.41 -8.48
CA CYS A 254 20.61 9.44 -7.09
C CYS A 254 19.37 10.33 -6.87
N ASN A 255 19.13 11.28 -7.78
CA ASN A 255 17.98 12.17 -7.72
C ASN A 255 16.73 11.60 -8.41
N MET A 256 16.79 10.41 -9.02
CA MET A 256 15.61 9.83 -9.67
C MET A 256 14.52 9.47 -8.67
N ILE A 257 13.29 9.89 -8.99
CA ILE A 257 12.07 9.46 -8.29
C ILE A 257 11.55 8.21 -9.01
N ASN A 258 11.75 7.04 -8.40
CA ASN A 258 11.46 5.73 -8.98
C ASN A 258 10.32 5.05 -8.21
N GLY A 259 9.36 4.51 -8.97
CA GLY A 259 8.27 3.70 -8.43
C GLY A 259 7.06 4.50 -7.98
N THR A 260 6.36 3.99 -6.96
CA THR A 260 5.14 4.59 -6.40
C THR A 260 5.39 5.06 -4.96
N ASN A 261 4.33 5.42 -4.22
CA ASN A 261 4.44 5.67 -2.77
C ASN A 261 4.48 4.38 -1.92
N GLY A 262 4.38 3.19 -2.54
CA GLY A 262 4.47 1.89 -1.87
C GLY A 262 3.14 1.29 -1.40
N GLU A 263 2.02 2.03 -1.48
CA GLU A 263 0.68 1.49 -1.15
C GLU A 263 0.08 0.69 -2.32
N LEU A 264 0.10 1.31 -3.49
CA LEU A 264 -0.44 0.80 -4.74
C LEU A 264 0.58 1.03 -5.84
N GLY A 265 0.80 0.03 -6.67
CA GLY A 265 1.61 0.17 -7.88
C GLY A 265 1.08 -0.68 -9.03
N PRO A 266 1.84 -0.76 -10.13
CA PRO A 266 1.49 -1.64 -11.23
C PRO A 266 1.61 -3.11 -10.85
N ALA A 267 1.01 -3.98 -11.66
CA ALA A 267 1.14 -5.43 -11.51
C ALA A 267 2.61 -5.88 -11.47
N VAL A 268 2.92 -6.79 -10.55
CA VAL A 268 4.29 -7.25 -10.29
C VAL A 268 4.65 -8.40 -11.22
N ARG A 269 5.63 -8.17 -12.10
CA ARG A 269 6.06 -9.17 -13.09
C ARG A 269 6.69 -10.39 -12.41
N ASP A 270 6.65 -11.55 -13.07
CA ASP A 270 7.21 -12.79 -12.51
C ASP A 270 8.74 -12.78 -12.41
N ASN A 271 9.41 -12.05 -13.29
CA ASN A 271 10.86 -11.87 -13.29
C ASN A 271 11.31 -10.59 -12.55
N GLN A 272 10.40 -9.90 -11.86
CA GLN A 272 10.74 -8.66 -11.16
C GLN A 272 11.55 -8.98 -9.90
N THR A 273 12.78 -8.47 -9.86
CA THR A 273 13.72 -8.72 -8.77
C THR A 273 13.71 -7.63 -7.70
N THR A 274 13.18 -6.45 -8.01
CA THR A 274 13.13 -5.31 -7.09
C THR A 274 11.77 -4.62 -7.10
N TYR A 275 11.42 -3.98 -5.99
CA TYR A 275 10.27 -3.10 -5.87
C TYR A 275 10.73 -1.74 -5.36
N SER A 276 10.63 -0.73 -6.21
CA SER A 276 11.06 0.64 -5.88
C SER A 276 9.87 1.49 -5.43
N PHE A 277 10.11 2.34 -4.44
CA PHE A 277 9.13 3.30 -3.95
C PHE A 277 9.83 4.57 -3.45
N PHE A 278 9.08 5.67 -3.39
CA PHE A 278 9.53 6.95 -2.89
C PHE A 278 8.57 7.48 -1.83
N GLN A 279 9.12 7.85 -0.69
CA GLN A 279 8.45 8.59 0.37
C GLN A 279 9.37 9.77 0.73
N PRO A 280 8.86 11.03 0.79
CA PRO A 280 9.69 12.20 1.02
C PRO A 280 10.56 12.13 2.26
N THR A 281 10.10 11.44 3.31
CA THR A 281 10.84 11.22 4.56
C THR A 281 12.19 10.52 4.37
N PHE A 282 12.36 9.71 3.32
CA PHE A 282 13.62 9.02 3.05
C PHE A 282 14.58 9.82 2.16
N CYS A 283 14.14 10.96 1.62
CA CYS A 283 14.91 11.83 0.73
C CYS A 283 15.50 11.19 -0.54
N ARG A 284 15.13 9.94 -0.85
CA ARG A 284 15.49 9.23 -2.07
C ARG A 284 14.48 8.13 -2.35
N SER A 285 14.55 7.58 -3.56
CA SER A 285 13.86 6.33 -3.88
C SER A 285 14.59 5.15 -3.23
N LEU A 286 13.84 4.27 -2.59
CA LEU A 286 14.33 3.00 -2.02
C LEU A 286 13.90 1.84 -2.90
N SER A 287 14.71 0.78 -2.94
CA SER A 287 14.40 -0.44 -3.69
C SER A 287 14.56 -1.66 -2.80
N PHE A 288 13.49 -2.44 -2.64
CA PHE A 288 13.50 -3.68 -1.88
C PHE A 288 13.67 -4.88 -2.82
N ASP A 289 14.42 -5.88 -2.41
CA ASP A 289 14.74 -7.06 -3.22
C ASP A 289 13.70 -8.15 -3.00
N TYR A 290 13.31 -8.82 -4.09
CA TYR A 290 12.43 -9.98 -4.04
C TYR A 290 13.06 -11.09 -3.19
N GLU A 291 12.30 -11.61 -2.23
CA GLU A 291 12.69 -12.76 -1.43
C GLU A 291 12.00 -14.03 -1.93
N LYS A 292 10.67 -14.04 -1.90
CA LYS A 292 9.86 -15.23 -2.17
C LYS A 292 8.39 -14.89 -2.39
N ASN A 293 7.66 -15.84 -2.95
CA ASN A 293 6.20 -15.88 -2.84
C ASN A 293 5.81 -16.23 -1.39
N LYS A 294 4.84 -15.51 -0.86
CA LYS A 294 4.30 -15.69 0.50
C LYS A 294 2.79 -15.64 0.46
N ILE A 295 2.16 -16.55 1.18
CA ILE A 295 0.73 -16.41 1.48
C ILE A 295 0.62 -15.47 2.68
N HIS A 296 0.06 -14.29 2.46
CA HIS A 296 -0.26 -13.33 3.50
C HIS A 296 -1.74 -13.46 3.82
N LYS A 297 -2.07 -14.04 4.97
CA LYS A 297 -3.42 -14.54 5.31
C LYS A 297 -3.92 -15.57 4.30
N ILE A 298 -4.76 -15.16 3.34
CA ILE A 298 -5.27 -15.99 2.25
C ILE A 298 -4.86 -15.48 0.86
N ILE A 299 -4.17 -14.35 0.79
CA ILE A 299 -3.72 -13.71 -0.45
C ILE A 299 -2.34 -14.25 -0.81
N ILE A 300 -2.15 -14.58 -2.09
CA ILE A 300 -0.85 -14.96 -2.64
C ILE A 300 -0.11 -13.68 -3.01
N SER A 301 1.01 -13.41 -2.35
CA SER A 301 1.78 -12.17 -2.50
C SER A 301 3.24 -12.47 -2.83
N LYS A 302 3.93 -11.48 -3.41
CA LYS A 302 5.38 -11.45 -3.57
C LYS A 302 5.98 -10.61 -2.45
N ARG A 303 6.91 -11.20 -1.68
CA ARG A 303 7.63 -10.50 -0.61
C ARG A 303 8.88 -9.83 -1.16
N PHE A 304 8.97 -8.53 -0.96
CA PHE A 304 10.17 -7.72 -1.18
C PHE A 304 10.71 -7.25 0.17
N ARG A 305 12.02 -7.26 0.38
CA ARG A 305 12.64 -6.89 1.67
C ARG A 305 13.82 -5.93 1.50
N ASN A 306 14.19 -5.26 2.59
CA ASN A 306 15.46 -4.56 2.64
C ASN A 306 16.65 -5.53 2.61
N THR A 307 17.72 -5.13 1.96
CA THR A 307 19.02 -5.82 2.01
C THR A 307 20.13 -4.79 2.19
N GLN A 308 21.37 -5.27 2.33
CA GLN A 308 22.54 -4.39 2.44
C GLN A 308 22.65 -3.40 1.28
N SER A 309 22.14 -3.74 0.09
CA SER A 309 22.26 -2.93 -1.13
C SER A 309 21.74 -1.50 -0.98
N ILE A 310 20.75 -1.26 -0.10
CA ILE A 310 20.10 0.03 0.08
C ILE A 310 21.06 1.10 0.62
N PHE A 311 21.88 0.74 1.62
CA PHE A 311 22.84 1.63 2.28
C PHE A 311 24.29 1.15 2.11
N LYS A 312 24.53 0.27 1.13
CA LYS A 312 25.89 -0.24 0.88
C LYS A 312 26.77 0.87 0.35
N ASP A 313 27.97 1.01 0.89
CA ASP A 313 29.02 1.78 0.24
C ASP A 313 29.48 1.03 -1.04
N ALA A 314 28.93 1.47 -2.17
CA ALA A 314 29.14 0.89 -3.49
C ALA A 314 28.94 1.97 -4.55
N THR A 315 29.48 1.76 -5.75
CA THR A 315 29.40 2.72 -6.88
C THR A 315 27.99 3.24 -7.14
N LEU A 316 26.95 2.42 -6.92
CA LEU A 316 25.56 2.81 -7.10
C LEU A 316 25.08 3.84 -6.05
N ASN A 317 25.60 3.79 -4.83
CA ASN A 317 25.19 4.66 -3.73
C ASN A 317 26.17 5.81 -3.45
N GLN A 318 27.34 5.84 -4.13
CA GLN A 318 28.35 6.88 -3.93
C GLN A 318 27.81 8.31 -4.05
N CYS A 319 26.79 8.55 -4.88
CA CYS A 319 26.22 9.89 -4.99
C CYS A 319 25.31 10.33 -3.82
N PHE A 320 24.95 9.40 -2.93
CA PHE A 320 24.26 9.73 -1.66
C PHE A 320 25.24 10.11 -0.56
N ASP A 321 26.52 9.81 -0.72
CA ASP A 321 27.57 10.26 0.18
C ASP A 321 28.06 11.64 -0.31
N GLN A 322 27.75 12.68 0.46
CA GLN A 322 28.04 14.04 0.04
C GLN A 322 29.38 14.54 0.52
N ASP A 323 29.79 14.34 1.78
CA ASP A 323 31.08 14.82 2.30
C ASP A 323 31.51 14.10 3.60
N HIS A 324 30.85 13.00 3.99
CA HIS A 324 31.10 12.30 5.25
C HIS A 324 31.30 10.82 4.93
N GLU A 325 32.56 10.37 4.87
CA GLU A 325 32.95 8.98 4.62
C GLU A 325 32.44 8.04 5.74
N LEU A 326 31.12 7.83 5.79
CA LEU A 326 30.44 7.01 6.78
C LEU A 326 30.55 5.53 6.36
N PRO A 327 30.92 4.63 7.28
CA PRO A 327 30.90 3.19 6.99
C PRO A 327 29.55 2.71 6.44
N SER A 328 29.58 1.68 5.60
CA SER A 328 28.39 1.11 4.96
C SER A 328 27.25 0.82 5.95
N GLY A 329 26.00 1.05 5.53
CA GLY A 329 24.79 0.69 6.29
C GLY A 329 24.00 1.86 6.84
N VAL A 330 24.42 3.08 6.53
CA VAL A 330 23.72 4.31 6.90
C VAL A 330 23.61 5.25 5.69
N MET A 331 22.81 6.31 5.84
CA MET A 331 22.69 7.37 4.85
C MET A 331 22.52 8.72 5.53
N ASP A 332 23.37 9.68 5.19
CA ASP A 332 23.24 11.05 5.66
C ASP A 332 22.02 11.73 5.02
N LEU A 333 21.15 12.34 5.83
CA LEU A 333 19.97 13.08 5.41
C LEU A 333 20.19 14.60 5.46
N GLY A 334 21.37 15.08 5.87
CA GLY A 334 21.71 16.50 5.92
C GLY A 334 21.32 17.28 4.65
N PRO A 335 21.66 16.80 3.43
CA PRO A 335 21.34 17.51 2.19
C PRO A 335 19.85 17.81 1.96
N CYS A 336 18.94 17.00 2.52
CA CYS A 336 17.49 17.22 2.41
C CYS A 336 16.85 17.77 3.71
N LEU A 337 17.55 17.69 4.84
CA LEU A 337 17.08 18.13 6.16
C LEU A 337 17.87 19.35 6.66
N PHE A 338 18.03 20.37 5.81
CA PHE A 338 18.58 21.66 6.22
C PHE A 338 19.99 21.57 6.82
N ASN A 339 20.81 20.66 6.27
CA ASN A 339 22.15 20.35 6.75
C ASN A 339 22.21 19.91 8.23
N ALA A 340 21.10 19.37 8.75
CA ALA A 340 21.07 18.76 10.07
C ALA A 340 21.91 17.47 10.08
N PRO A 341 22.57 17.13 11.20
CA PRO A 341 23.47 15.98 11.29
C PRO A 341 22.71 14.64 11.42
N ILE A 342 21.64 14.45 10.64
CA ILE A 342 20.71 13.33 10.77
C ILE A 342 21.15 12.20 9.84
N VAL A 343 21.27 11.00 10.40
CA VAL A 343 21.68 9.81 9.67
C VAL A 343 20.61 8.73 9.79
N LEU A 344 20.18 8.19 8.65
CA LEU A 344 19.21 7.10 8.55
C LEU A 344 19.93 5.75 8.56
N SER A 345 19.40 4.77 9.30
CA SER A 345 19.86 3.38 9.26
C SER A 345 18.70 2.40 9.44
N PHE A 346 18.96 1.10 9.41
CA PHE A 346 18.01 0.11 9.93
C PHE A 346 18.16 -0.04 11.45
N PRO A 347 17.12 -0.52 12.17
CA PRO A 347 17.16 -0.60 13.63
C PRO A 347 18.36 -1.37 14.19
N HIS A 348 18.95 -0.83 15.25
CA HIS A 348 20.19 -1.29 15.87
C HIS A 348 21.35 -1.47 14.89
N PHE A 349 21.38 -0.68 13.81
CA PHE A 349 22.35 -0.80 12.73
C PHE A 349 22.33 -2.20 12.06
N TYR A 350 21.16 -2.82 11.99
CA TYR A 350 20.97 -4.06 11.23
C TYR A 350 21.46 -3.87 9.78
N LEU A 351 22.23 -4.84 9.26
CA LEU A 351 22.87 -4.79 7.94
C LEU A 351 23.96 -3.71 7.76
N ALA A 352 24.33 -2.97 8.80
CA ALA A 352 25.41 -2.01 8.74
C ALA A 352 26.77 -2.58 9.14
N ASP A 353 27.81 -1.77 8.96
CA ASP A 353 29.16 -2.06 9.40
C ASP A 353 29.20 -2.25 10.94
N PRO A 354 29.88 -3.30 11.46
CA PRO A 354 29.93 -3.55 12.90
C PRO A 354 30.56 -2.43 13.73
N THR A 355 31.36 -1.54 13.13
CA THR A 355 31.95 -0.38 13.82
C THR A 355 30.90 0.51 14.50
N TYR A 356 29.67 0.58 13.97
CA TYR A 356 28.57 1.31 14.62
C TYR A 356 28.21 0.77 16.01
N LEU A 357 28.45 -0.52 16.26
CA LEU A 357 28.21 -1.16 17.56
C LEU A 357 29.34 -0.88 18.56
N GLU A 358 30.49 -0.40 18.10
CA GLU A 358 31.64 -0.05 18.94
C GLU A 358 31.46 1.33 19.60
N TYR A 359 30.64 2.23 19.01
CA TYR A 359 30.37 3.54 19.60
C TYR A 359 29.29 3.53 20.68
N VAL A 360 28.40 2.53 20.67
CA VAL A 360 27.20 2.49 21.52
C VAL A 360 26.95 1.10 22.08
N GLN A 361 26.97 1.00 23.41
CA GLN A 361 26.58 -0.21 24.13
C GLN A 361 25.05 -0.24 24.30
N GLY A 362 24.46 -1.43 24.13
CA GLY A 362 23.01 -1.66 24.27
C GLY A 362 22.31 -1.97 22.95
N LEU A 363 23.04 -1.97 21.83
CA LEU A 363 22.50 -2.30 20.52
C LEU A 363 22.58 -3.81 20.23
N ASN A 364 21.53 -4.38 19.64
CA ASN A 364 21.43 -5.81 19.36
C ASN A 364 20.74 -6.07 18.01
N PRO A 365 21.44 -5.90 16.88
CA PRO A 365 20.84 -6.09 15.56
C PRO A 365 20.32 -7.52 15.36
N ASN A 366 19.03 -7.65 15.05
CA ASN A 366 18.38 -8.93 14.84
C ASN A 366 17.55 -8.91 13.55
N LYS A 367 17.74 -9.90 12.68
CA LYS A 367 17.00 -9.98 11.42
C LYS A 367 15.48 -9.99 11.61
N THR A 368 14.95 -10.86 12.45
CA THR A 368 13.50 -11.02 12.62
C THR A 368 12.85 -9.75 13.18
N GLN A 369 13.56 -9.04 14.06
CA GLN A 369 13.05 -7.81 14.69
C GLN A 369 13.30 -6.56 13.86
N HIS A 370 14.33 -6.52 13.02
CA HIS A 370 14.79 -5.28 12.36
C HIS A 370 14.76 -5.34 10.82
N GLU A 371 14.36 -6.46 10.21
CA GLU A 371 14.11 -6.50 8.77
C GLU A 371 12.83 -5.73 8.42
N SER A 372 12.83 -5.12 7.24
CA SER A 372 11.68 -4.47 6.61
C SER A 372 11.22 -5.28 5.40
N PHE A 373 9.92 -5.34 5.16
CA PHE A 373 9.36 -6.00 3.99
C PHE A 373 8.04 -5.38 3.51
N LEU A 374 7.73 -5.62 2.25
CA LEU A 374 6.48 -5.35 1.56
C LEU A 374 5.98 -6.68 0.97
N ASP A 375 4.75 -7.06 1.30
CA ASP A 375 4.03 -8.17 0.66
C ASP A 375 3.03 -7.58 -0.34
N VAL A 376 3.32 -7.72 -1.64
CA VAL A 376 2.54 -7.11 -2.73
C VAL A 376 1.77 -8.20 -3.47
N GLU A 377 0.45 -8.03 -3.67
CA GLU A 377 -0.32 -8.96 -4.50
C GLU A 377 0.01 -8.72 -5.98
N PRO A 378 0.47 -9.76 -6.71
CA PRO A 378 1.12 -9.57 -8.00
C PRO A 378 0.19 -9.10 -9.12
N THR A 379 -1.10 -9.41 -9.07
CA THR A 379 -2.05 -9.05 -10.14
C THR A 379 -2.46 -7.58 -10.07
N THR A 380 -2.72 -7.09 -8.87
CA THR A 380 -3.24 -5.74 -8.61
C THR A 380 -2.16 -4.72 -8.29
N GLY A 381 -0.98 -5.18 -7.83
CA GLY A 381 0.09 -4.30 -7.36
C GLY A 381 -0.21 -3.64 -6.00
N LEU A 382 -1.25 -4.09 -5.29
CA LEU A 382 -1.61 -3.60 -3.97
C LEU A 382 -0.70 -4.22 -2.90
N THR A 383 -0.16 -3.38 -2.01
CA THR A 383 0.55 -3.84 -0.82
C THR A 383 -0.46 -4.32 0.22
N VAL A 384 -0.46 -5.63 0.51
CA VAL A 384 -1.41 -6.25 1.45
C VAL A 384 -0.83 -6.47 2.84
N GLY A 385 0.49 -6.36 2.98
CA GLY A 385 1.18 -6.38 4.26
C GLY A 385 2.49 -5.62 4.17
N LEU A 386 2.78 -4.81 5.18
CA LEU A 386 3.99 -4.00 5.23
C LEU A 386 4.51 -3.95 6.66
N THR A 387 5.82 -4.13 6.79
CA THR A 387 6.57 -3.81 8.00
C THR A 387 7.78 -3.02 7.57
N MET A 388 7.74 -1.71 7.78
CA MET A 388 8.83 -0.81 7.44
C MET A 388 9.52 -0.36 8.71
N ARG A 389 10.83 -0.54 8.79
CA ARG A 389 11.61 -0.26 10.01
C ARG A 389 12.85 0.55 9.69
N PHE A 390 12.98 1.72 10.31
CA PHE A 390 14.13 2.60 10.15
C PHE A 390 14.50 3.25 11.47
N GLN A 391 15.76 3.63 11.58
CA GLN A 391 16.33 4.25 12.75
C GLN A 391 16.86 5.64 12.39
N LEU A 392 16.51 6.61 13.25
CA LEU A 392 17.05 7.96 13.19
C LEU A 392 18.25 8.04 14.13
N ASN A 393 19.35 8.54 13.61
CA ASN A 393 20.60 8.73 14.32
C ASN A 393 21.11 10.15 14.11
N VAL A 394 22.10 10.52 14.91
CA VAL A 394 22.83 11.77 14.74
C VAL A 394 24.32 11.52 14.62
N HIS A 395 24.94 12.15 13.63
CA HIS A 395 26.39 12.19 13.49
C HIS A 395 26.95 13.30 14.39
N LEU A 396 27.72 12.93 15.40
CA LEU A 396 28.35 13.90 16.29
C LEU A 396 29.83 14.05 15.96
N HIS A 397 30.30 15.30 15.91
CA HIS A 397 31.69 15.66 15.78
C HIS A 397 32.23 16.32 17.07
N PRO A 398 33.45 15.97 17.52
CA PRO A 398 34.08 16.64 18.65
C PRO A 398 34.36 18.12 18.34
N SER A 399 34.27 18.97 19.36
CA SER A 399 34.63 20.38 19.22
C SER A 399 35.36 20.88 20.45
N SER A 400 36.60 21.35 20.27
CA SER A 400 37.38 21.97 21.34
C SER A 400 36.80 23.30 21.84
N LYS A 401 35.88 23.90 21.07
CA LYS A 401 35.27 25.20 21.36
C LYS A 401 33.86 25.10 21.96
N ILE A 402 33.19 23.96 21.79
CA ILE A 402 31.89 23.68 22.39
C ILE A 402 32.13 22.71 23.55
N LEU A 403 32.05 23.21 24.79
CA LEU A 403 32.51 22.51 25.99
C LEU A 403 31.89 21.12 26.15
N GLN A 404 30.60 21.00 25.86
CA GLN A 404 29.86 19.74 26.00
C GLN A 404 30.16 18.71 24.90
N LEU A 405 30.82 19.12 23.81
CA LEU A 405 31.29 18.26 22.71
C LEU A 405 32.81 18.02 22.74
N LYS A 406 33.52 18.56 23.74
CA LYS A 406 34.98 18.53 23.77
C LYS A 406 35.55 17.13 23.90
N ASN A 407 34.91 16.28 24.71
CA ASN A 407 35.38 14.93 25.02
C ASN A 407 34.57 13.84 24.32
N ILE A 408 33.58 14.21 23.49
CA ILE A 408 32.75 13.25 22.77
C ILE A 408 33.56 12.62 21.64
N THR A 409 33.43 11.32 21.44
CA THR A 409 34.02 10.62 20.30
C THR A 409 33.18 10.88 19.05
N GLU A 410 33.84 11.13 17.93
CA GLU A 410 33.17 11.23 16.63
C GLU A 410 32.45 9.91 16.30
N GLY A 411 31.19 9.98 15.87
CA GLY A 411 30.43 8.78 15.56
C GLY A 411 28.93 9.01 15.37
N VAL A 412 28.22 7.94 15.01
CA VAL A 412 26.78 7.97 14.74
C VAL A 412 26.02 7.39 15.94
N TYR A 413 25.23 8.24 16.60
CA TYR A 413 24.53 7.94 17.84
C TYR A 413 23.02 7.80 17.62
N PRO A 414 22.37 6.70 18.06
CA PRO A 414 20.97 6.45 17.78
C PRO A 414 20.05 7.24 18.71
N ILE A 415 18.94 7.75 18.17
CA ILE A 415 17.94 8.50 18.94
C ILE A 415 16.71 7.64 19.20
N PHE A 416 16.08 7.16 18.13
CA PHE A 416 14.96 6.22 18.16
C PHE A 416 14.89 5.48 16.84
N TRP A 417 14.22 4.33 16.85
CA TRP A 417 13.78 3.68 15.63
C TRP A 417 12.26 3.55 15.61
N MET A 418 11.73 3.38 14.41
CA MET A 418 10.30 3.33 14.18
C MET A 418 9.92 2.12 13.33
N GLU A 419 8.79 1.52 13.68
CA GLU A 419 8.13 0.47 12.91
C GLU A 419 6.81 1.00 12.37
N MET A 420 6.67 1.03 11.05
CA MET A 420 5.37 1.20 10.40
C MET A 420 4.84 -0.17 10.00
N LEU A 421 3.70 -0.53 10.55
CA LEU A 421 3.05 -1.82 10.38
C LEU A 421 1.67 -1.60 9.76
N THR A 422 1.37 -2.31 8.69
CA THR A 422 0.00 -2.44 8.19
C THR A 422 -0.23 -3.85 7.65
N GLU A 423 -1.43 -4.35 7.87
CA GLU A 423 -1.85 -5.69 7.49
C GLU A 423 -3.31 -5.65 7.06
N ILE A 424 -3.60 -6.23 5.89
CA ILE A 424 -4.96 -6.33 5.35
C ILE A 424 -5.90 -7.05 6.32
N SER A 425 -7.13 -6.55 6.51
CA SER A 425 -8.12 -7.23 7.35
C SER A 425 -8.62 -8.54 6.73
N ASP A 426 -9.17 -9.44 7.53
CA ASP A 426 -9.65 -10.74 7.02
C ASP A 426 -10.82 -10.56 6.03
N ASP A 427 -11.70 -9.58 6.26
CA ASP A 427 -12.81 -9.27 5.38
C ASP A 427 -12.33 -8.73 4.03
N MET A 428 -11.35 -7.83 4.04
CA MET A 428 -10.74 -7.31 2.83
C MET A 428 -9.98 -8.40 2.07
N ALA A 429 -9.23 -9.25 2.78
CA ALA A 429 -8.55 -10.38 2.18
C ALA A 429 -9.56 -11.36 1.54
N ASN A 430 -10.69 -11.64 2.18
CA ASN A 430 -11.73 -12.50 1.63
C ASN A 430 -12.40 -11.90 0.39
N SER A 431 -12.72 -10.60 0.43
CA SER A 431 -13.27 -9.88 -0.71
C SER A 431 -12.31 -9.90 -1.91
N MET A 432 -11.04 -9.60 -1.66
CA MET A 432 -10.00 -9.59 -2.68
C MET A 432 -9.74 -11.00 -3.25
N ASP A 433 -9.65 -12.03 -2.41
CA ASP A 433 -9.53 -13.43 -2.84
C ASP A 433 -10.72 -13.87 -3.70
N TYR A 434 -11.94 -13.46 -3.31
CA TYR A 434 -13.15 -13.76 -4.06
C TYR A 434 -13.09 -13.15 -5.46
N HIS A 435 -12.75 -11.87 -5.56
CA HIS A 435 -12.70 -11.15 -6.83
C HIS A 435 -11.55 -11.57 -7.73
N LEU A 436 -10.36 -11.88 -7.19
CA LEU A 436 -9.16 -12.15 -7.99
C LEU A 436 -8.95 -13.64 -8.32
N ARG A 437 -9.27 -14.55 -7.39
CA ARG A 437 -9.00 -15.99 -7.53
C ARG A 437 -10.27 -16.82 -7.63
N ARG A 438 -11.20 -16.70 -6.67
CA ARG A 438 -12.38 -17.60 -6.64
C ARG A 438 -13.30 -17.37 -7.85
N SER A 439 -13.49 -16.11 -8.27
CA SER A 439 -14.26 -15.77 -9.48
C SER A 439 -13.74 -16.50 -10.73
N LYS A 440 -12.42 -16.52 -10.93
CA LYS A 440 -11.76 -17.25 -12.02
C LYS A 440 -11.98 -18.76 -11.90
N VAL A 441 -11.77 -19.31 -10.70
CA VAL A 441 -11.95 -20.75 -10.45
C VAL A 441 -13.40 -21.17 -10.70
N ILE A 442 -14.38 -20.40 -10.20
CA ILE A 442 -15.81 -20.64 -10.44
C ILE A 442 -16.11 -20.60 -11.94
N ALA A 443 -15.60 -19.61 -12.66
CA ALA A 443 -15.78 -19.52 -14.11
C ALA A 443 -15.20 -20.74 -14.84
N PHE A 444 -13.98 -21.17 -14.51
CA PHE A 444 -13.37 -22.37 -15.10
C PHE A 444 -14.11 -23.66 -14.75
N VAL A 445 -14.60 -23.80 -13.51
CA VAL A 445 -15.40 -24.96 -13.10
C VAL A 445 -16.73 -24.99 -13.86
N LEU A 446 -17.44 -23.87 -13.97
CA LEU A 446 -18.69 -23.78 -14.72
C LEU A 446 -18.49 -24.09 -16.20
N LEU A 447 -17.44 -23.53 -16.82
CA LEU A 447 -17.08 -23.85 -18.21
C LEU A 447 -16.70 -25.32 -18.38
N GLY A 448 -15.99 -25.91 -17.42
CA GLY A 448 -15.67 -27.34 -17.39
C GLY A 448 -16.92 -28.22 -17.31
N LEU A 449 -17.89 -27.88 -16.46
CA LEU A 449 -19.17 -28.59 -16.36
C LEU A 449 -19.97 -28.51 -17.67
N ILE A 450 -20.01 -27.33 -18.31
CA ILE A 450 -20.67 -27.15 -19.61
C ILE A 450 -19.97 -27.99 -20.69
N ALA A 451 -18.64 -28.07 -20.68
CA ALA A 451 -17.89 -28.91 -21.62
C ALA A 451 -18.23 -30.40 -21.43
N VAL A 452 -18.28 -30.89 -20.18
CA VAL A 452 -18.66 -32.28 -19.87
C VAL A 452 -20.08 -32.59 -20.32
N LEU A 453 -21.05 -31.71 -20.03
CA LEU A 453 -22.43 -31.87 -20.48
C LEU A 453 -22.54 -31.88 -22.02
N SER A 454 -21.77 -31.03 -22.69
CA SER A 454 -21.72 -30.96 -24.16
C SER A 454 -21.19 -32.27 -24.76
N VAL A 455 -20.16 -32.87 -24.15
CA VAL A 455 -19.63 -34.19 -24.55
C VAL A 455 -20.67 -35.30 -24.30
N ILE A 456 -21.38 -35.28 -23.17
CA ILE A 456 -22.44 -36.26 -22.89
C ILE A 456 -23.55 -36.18 -23.93
N PHE A 457 -24.02 -34.97 -24.28
CA PHE A 457 -25.04 -34.80 -25.32
C PHE A 457 -24.57 -35.25 -26.70
N LEU A 458 -23.30 -34.98 -27.04
CA LEU A 458 -22.68 -35.49 -28.27
C LEU A 458 -22.66 -37.02 -28.30
N ILE A 459 -22.18 -37.66 -27.24
CA ILE A 459 -22.10 -39.13 -27.15
C ILE A 459 -23.50 -39.74 -27.18
N ALA A 460 -24.45 -39.21 -26.40
CA ALA A 460 -25.83 -39.68 -26.38
C ALA A 460 -26.49 -39.54 -27.76
N GLY A 461 -26.30 -38.40 -28.43
CA GLY A 461 -26.76 -38.18 -29.81
C GLY A 461 -26.15 -39.20 -30.79
N LEU A 462 -24.84 -39.44 -30.72
CA LEU A 462 -24.15 -40.43 -31.56
C LEU A 462 -24.62 -41.87 -31.31
N VAL A 463 -24.84 -42.24 -30.04
CA VAL A 463 -25.39 -43.56 -29.67
C VAL A 463 -26.81 -43.73 -30.18
N LEU A 464 -27.67 -42.72 -30.04
CA LEU A 464 -29.04 -42.74 -30.57
C LEU A 464 -29.06 -42.81 -32.10
N LEU A 465 -28.15 -42.10 -32.79
CA LEU A 465 -27.98 -42.21 -34.23
C LEU A 465 -27.54 -43.62 -34.65
N ARG A 466 -26.56 -44.22 -33.94
CA ARG A 466 -26.11 -45.61 -34.18
C ARG A 466 -27.24 -46.61 -33.96
N LYS A 467 -28.00 -46.48 -32.86
CA LYS A 467 -29.16 -47.35 -32.55
C LYS A 467 -30.25 -47.22 -33.62
N SER A 468 -30.61 -46.00 -34.01
CA SER A 468 -31.61 -45.77 -35.07
C SER A 468 -31.17 -46.30 -36.44
N ARG A 469 -29.86 -46.25 -36.73
CA ARG A 469 -29.27 -46.83 -37.95
C ARG A 469 -29.34 -48.34 -37.91
N ASN A 470 -28.95 -48.97 -36.79
CA ASN A 470 -29.00 -50.42 -36.63
C ASN A 470 -30.42 -50.97 -36.71
N GLN A 471 -31.41 -50.29 -36.10
CA GLN A 471 -32.83 -50.66 -36.19
C GLN A 471 -33.37 -50.60 -37.63
N MET A 472 -32.98 -49.58 -38.39
CA MET A 472 -33.31 -49.47 -39.82
C MET A 472 -32.67 -50.61 -40.65
N TRP A 473 -31.43 -51.01 -40.35
CA TRP A 473 -30.78 -52.14 -41.02
C TRP A 473 -31.42 -53.49 -40.68
N THR A 474 -31.94 -53.67 -39.46
CA THR A 474 -32.69 -54.90 -39.10
C THR A 474 -34.07 -54.97 -39.76
N GLU A 475 -34.74 -53.84 -40.01
CA GLU A 475 -36.00 -53.80 -40.77
C GLU A 475 -35.80 -53.98 -42.29
N ILE A 476 -34.69 -53.49 -42.85
CA ILE A 476 -34.39 -53.56 -44.29
C ILE A 476 -33.80 -54.93 -44.69
N LYS A 477 -33.06 -55.62 -43.81
CA LYS A 477 -32.47 -56.94 -44.09
C LYS A 477 -33.46 -57.99 -44.63
N PRO A 478 -34.67 -58.18 -44.08
CA PRO A 478 -35.64 -59.14 -44.64
C PRO A 478 -36.20 -58.71 -46.01
N LEU A 479 -36.22 -57.42 -46.34
CA LEU A 479 -36.71 -56.90 -47.63
C LEU A 479 -35.70 -57.07 -48.78
N LEU A 480 -34.41 -57.21 -48.48
CA LEU A 480 -33.35 -57.42 -49.48
C LEU A 480 -33.05 -58.90 -49.76
N VAL A 481 -33.51 -59.82 -48.91
CA VAL A 481 -33.33 -61.27 -49.10
C VAL A 481 -34.38 -61.84 -50.06
N ASP A 482 -35.50 -61.15 -50.28
CA ASP A 482 -36.61 -61.64 -51.12
C ASP A 482 -36.41 -61.39 -52.64
N THR A 483 -35.31 -60.74 -53.06
CA THR A 483 -35.00 -60.50 -54.48
C THR A 483 -34.05 -61.55 -55.09
N GLY A 484 -33.94 -62.71 -54.46
CA GLY A 484 -32.92 -63.70 -54.76
C GLY A 484 -33.39 -65.01 -55.42
N HIS A 485 -34.28 -65.03 -56.42
CA HIS A 485 -34.27 -66.11 -57.43
C HIS A 485 -35.13 -65.92 -58.71
N LYS A 486 -34.41 -65.99 -59.84
CA LYS A 486 -34.72 -66.55 -61.18
C LYS A 486 -35.54 -65.77 -62.22
N ASP A 487 -34.77 -65.12 -63.10
CA ASP A 487 -34.68 -65.32 -64.56
C ASP A 487 -35.94 -65.32 -65.44
N SER A 488 -36.04 -64.33 -66.32
CA SER A 488 -35.72 -64.49 -67.76
C SER A 488 -35.91 -63.16 -68.51
N GLY A 489 -34.93 -62.82 -69.35
CA GLY A 489 -34.73 -61.49 -69.90
C GLY A 489 -35.40 -61.21 -71.25
N TYR A 490 -35.44 -59.93 -71.60
CA TYR A 490 -35.01 -59.38 -72.89
C TYR A 490 -34.68 -57.89 -72.70
N SER A 491 -33.61 -57.45 -73.38
CA SER A 491 -33.12 -56.08 -73.38
C SER A 491 -33.98 -55.14 -74.23
N ALA A 492 -34.33 -53.97 -73.69
CA ALA A 492 -34.54 -52.77 -74.50
C ALA A 492 -34.14 -51.53 -73.68
N ILE A 493 -33.20 -50.78 -74.24
CA ILE A 493 -32.79 -49.44 -73.81
C ILE A 493 -33.91 -48.47 -74.19
N ALA A 494 -34.39 -47.64 -73.25
CA ALA A 494 -34.87 -46.26 -73.48
C ALA A 494 -35.51 -45.67 -72.20
N THR A 495 -34.78 -44.78 -71.52
CA THR A 495 -35.09 -43.34 -71.34
C THR A 495 -36.18 -42.97 -70.33
N CYS A 496 -35.78 -42.15 -69.35
CA CYS A 496 -36.66 -41.31 -68.54
C CYS A 496 -37.63 -40.48 -69.39
N PRO A 497 -38.86 -40.24 -68.91
CA PRO A 497 -39.60 -39.04 -69.26
C PRO A 497 -39.57 -38.01 -68.12
N PRO A 498 -39.25 -36.74 -68.42
CA PRO A 498 -39.56 -35.60 -67.57
C PRO A 498 -41.02 -35.19 -67.77
N MET A 499 -41.61 -34.48 -66.80
CA MET A 499 -42.83 -33.70 -67.04
C MET A 499 -42.44 -32.22 -67.04
N LEU A 500 -42.49 -31.64 -68.24
CA LEU A 500 -42.24 -30.24 -68.55
C LEU A 500 -43.55 -29.44 -68.58
N SER A 501 -43.36 -28.16 -68.27
CA SER A 501 -44.12 -26.93 -68.50
C SER A 501 -45.19 -26.84 -69.62
N ASN A 502 -46.16 -25.96 -69.34
CA ASN A 502 -46.82 -24.95 -70.19
C ASN A 502 -47.46 -25.31 -71.54
N SER A 503 -48.68 -24.79 -71.71
CA SER A 503 -49.19 -24.26 -72.98
C SER A 503 -49.79 -22.87 -72.73
N GLY A 504 -49.30 -21.86 -73.46
CA GLY A 504 -49.72 -20.47 -73.34
C GLY A 504 -50.84 -20.06 -74.30
N SER A 505 -51.21 -18.78 -74.24
CA SER A 505 -51.72 -18.03 -75.39
C SER A 505 -51.40 -16.54 -75.23
N TYR A 506 -51.02 -15.94 -76.36
CA TYR A 506 -50.74 -14.53 -76.60
C TYR A 506 -52.03 -13.69 -76.58
N GLN A 507 -52.00 -12.46 -76.03
CA GLN A 507 -52.52 -11.27 -76.73
C GLN A 507 -52.08 -9.92 -76.11
N GLN A 508 -51.47 -9.11 -76.99
CA GLN A 508 -51.50 -7.65 -77.18
C GLN A 508 -51.54 -6.63 -76.02
N GLN A 509 -50.60 -5.69 -76.13
CA GLN A 509 -50.57 -4.36 -75.51
C GLN A 509 -51.76 -3.49 -75.94
N HIS A 510 -52.37 -2.74 -75.01
CA HIS A 510 -52.73 -1.32 -75.18
C HIS A 510 -53.10 -0.64 -73.84
N ASN A 511 -52.96 0.69 -73.84
CA ASN A 511 -52.97 1.68 -72.76
C ASN A 511 -54.21 1.80 -71.83
N ASN A 512 -53.93 2.45 -70.69
CA ASN A 512 -54.69 3.51 -69.99
C ASN A 512 -55.68 3.22 -68.85
N HIS A 513 -55.46 4.02 -67.79
CA HIS A 513 -56.40 4.73 -66.90
C HIS A 513 -56.78 4.21 -65.49
N LEU A 514 -56.54 5.13 -64.54
CA LEU A 514 -57.33 5.59 -63.38
C LEU A 514 -57.46 4.74 -62.10
N SER A 515 -56.75 5.21 -61.07
CA SER A 515 -57.24 5.84 -59.81
C SER A 515 -58.44 5.30 -59.00
N LYS A 516 -58.21 5.32 -57.67
CA LYS A 516 -59.12 5.63 -56.53
C LYS A 516 -60.13 4.58 -56.04
N SER A 517 -59.97 4.20 -54.77
CA SER A 517 -60.88 4.50 -53.62
C SER A 517 -60.38 3.71 -52.38
N LEU A 518 -60.07 4.35 -51.24
CA LEU A 518 -60.97 4.71 -50.10
C LEU A 518 -61.61 3.43 -49.49
N THR A 519 -61.62 3.15 -48.18
CA THR A 519 -61.67 4.00 -46.98
C THR A 519 -61.56 3.12 -45.71
N SER A 520 -61.05 3.72 -44.62
CA SER A 520 -61.40 3.63 -43.17
C SER A 520 -61.90 2.29 -42.55
N SER A 521 -61.65 1.96 -41.27
CA SER A 521 -61.67 2.79 -40.07
C SER A 521 -61.03 2.08 -38.87
N GLN A 522 -60.47 2.91 -37.99
CA GLN A 522 -59.96 2.69 -36.63
C GLN A 522 -60.90 1.95 -35.66
N LYS A 523 -60.29 1.36 -34.61
CA LYS A 523 -60.70 1.68 -33.23
C LYS A 523 -59.56 1.46 -32.21
N ASP A 524 -59.23 2.55 -31.53
CA ASP A 524 -58.30 2.68 -30.41
C ASP A 524 -58.84 2.11 -29.07
N ARG A 525 -57.93 1.77 -28.15
CA ARG A 525 -58.05 2.11 -26.72
C ARG A 525 -56.68 2.04 -25.99
N GLN A 526 -56.25 3.20 -25.48
CA GLN A 526 -55.26 3.39 -24.42
C GLN A 526 -55.91 3.28 -23.03
N THR A 527 -55.13 2.87 -22.01
CA THR A 527 -54.80 3.56 -20.73
C THR A 527 -54.06 2.57 -19.82
N GLU A 528 -52.78 2.77 -19.44
CA GLU A 528 -52.25 3.64 -18.35
C GLU A 528 -52.18 2.89 -17.00
N ASN A 529 -50.96 2.72 -16.43
CA ASN A 529 -50.72 2.86 -14.97
C ASN A 529 -49.25 2.72 -14.52
N MET A 530 -48.99 3.42 -13.42
CA MET A 530 -47.73 3.85 -12.81
C MET A 530 -46.93 2.81 -11.98
N LEU A 531 -45.67 3.19 -11.71
CA LEU A 531 -44.71 2.70 -10.70
C LEU A 531 -45.26 2.53 -9.26
N PRO A 532 -44.56 1.77 -8.37
CA PRO A 532 -43.70 2.46 -7.39
C PRO A 532 -42.38 1.73 -6.96
N LYS A 533 -41.36 2.58 -6.75
CA LYS A 533 -40.40 2.74 -5.61
C LYS A 533 -39.73 1.55 -4.89
N THR A 534 -38.40 1.64 -4.86
CA THR A 534 -37.48 1.74 -3.69
C THR A 534 -37.68 0.81 -2.49
N ILE A 535 -36.65 0.00 -2.18
CA ILE A 535 -36.48 -0.66 -0.87
C ILE A 535 -35.20 -0.12 -0.20
N HIS A 536 -35.41 0.56 0.93
CA HIS A 536 -34.43 0.79 1.99
C HIS A 536 -34.18 -0.52 2.75
N VAL A 537 -32.93 -0.81 3.12
CA VAL A 537 -32.62 -1.77 4.18
C VAL A 537 -31.91 -1.01 5.29
N SER A 538 -32.63 -0.81 6.39
CA SER A 538 -32.09 -0.31 7.65
C SER A 538 -31.52 -1.44 8.51
N VAL A 539 -30.45 -1.07 9.18
CA VAL A 539 -29.75 -1.72 10.28
C VAL A 539 -30.71 -2.21 11.38
N HIS A 540 -30.54 -3.45 11.83
CA HIS A 540 -30.95 -3.85 13.17
C HIS A 540 -29.86 -4.67 13.86
N ASN A 541 -29.54 -4.22 15.08
CA ASN A 541 -28.73 -4.83 16.11
C ASN A 541 -28.99 -6.34 16.27
N ALA A 542 -27.91 -7.12 16.30
CA ALA A 542 -27.88 -8.43 16.94
C ALA A 542 -26.96 -8.36 18.16
N GLN A 543 -27.55 -8.68 19.31
CA GLN A 543 -26.92 -8.71 20.63
C GLN A 543 -25.90 -9.83 20.74
N SER A 544 -24.76 -9.50 21.36
CA SER A 544 -23.98 -10.31 22.30
C SER A 544 -24.46 -11.75 22.51
N THR A 545 -23.70 -12.71 21.98
CA THR A 545 -23.69 -14.09 22.50
C THR A 545 -22.34 -14.33 23.18
N LYS A 546 -22.35 -14.35 24.52
CA LYS A 546 -21.26 -14.87 25.35
C LYS A 546 -21.09 -16.35 25.05
N MET A 547 -19.92 -16.76 24.54
CA MET A 547 -19.44 -18.13 24.68
C MET A 547 -18.49 -18.21 25.87
N THR A 548 -19.02 -18.81 26.94
CA THR A 548 -18.28 -19.39 28.04
C THR A 548 -17.53 -20.61 27.52
N ILE A 549 -16.20 -20.63 27.62
CA ILE A 549 -15.42 -21.87 27.57
C ILE A 549 -14.79 -22.08 28.95
N GLU A 550 -15.08 -23.26 29.49
CA GLU A 550 -14.70 -23.75 30.79
C GLU A 550 -13.18 -23.90 30.97
N LYS A 551 -12.80 -23.73 32.24
CA LYS A 551 -11.49 -24.02 32.82
C LYS A 551 -11.17 -25.51 32.73
N SER A 552 -9.94 -25.84 32.37
CA SER A 552 -9.24 -27.02 32.92
C SER A 552 -8.01 -26.55 33.69
N GLY A 553 -7.95 -26.89 34.98
CA GLY A 553 -6.85 -26.54 35.88
C GLY A 553 -5.69 -27.53 35.85
N ASN A 554 -4.53 -27.05 36.30
CA ASN A 554 -3.65 -27.66 37.31
C ASN A 554 -2.44 -26.71 37.48
N LEU A 555 -2.33 -25.99 38.60
CA LEU A 555 -1.54 -26.35 39.79
C LEU A 555 -0.07 -26.73 39.48
N THR A 556 0.86 -25.83 39.78
CA THR A 556 1.73 -25.92 40.97
C THR A 556 2.62 -24.67 41.11
N THR A 557 2.47 -23.94 42.22
CA THR A 557 3.47 -23.03 42.81
C THR A 557 4.44 -23.80 43.69
N PRO A 558 5.59 -23.20 44.06
CA PRO A 558 5.76 -22.90 45.48
C PRO A 558 6.26 -21.48 45.79
N LYS A 559 5.80 -21.01 46.96
CA LYS A 559 6.10 -19.78 47.70
C LYS A 559 7.56 -19.72 48.19
N VAL A 560 8.13 -18.52 48.32
CA VAL A 560 8.94 -17.99 49.46
C VAL A 560 8.93 -16.44 49.33
N ALA A 561 8.13 -15.70 50.09
CA ALA A 561 8.35 -15.09 51.41
C ALA A 561 8.71 -13.59 51.35
N ALA A 562 7.89 -12.79 52.01
CA ALA A 562 7.97 -11.36 52.16
C ALA A 562 8.93 -10.94 53.28
N LYS A 563 9.49 -9.73 53.16
CA LYS A 563 9.87 -8.89 54.31
C LYS A 563 9.51 -7.43 54.03
N THR A 564 8.64 -6.93 54.88
CA THR A 564 8.22 -5.54 55.07
C THR A 564 9.31 -4.74 55.80
N SER A 565 9.42 -3.45 55.50
CA SER A 565 9.83 -2.42 56.46
C SER A 565 9.17 -1.09 56.12
N GLU A 566 8.32 -0.65 57.03
CA GLU A 566 7.71 0.68 57.10
C GLU A 566 8.75 1.74 57.50
N THR A 567 8.63 2.96 56.98
CA THR A 567 9.00 4.16 57.74
C THR A 567 8.04 5.31 57.41
N LYS A 568 7.35 5.79 58.45
CA LYS A 568 6.61 7.05 58.53
C LYS A 568 7.54 8.24 58.20
N THR A 569 6.99 9.38 57.76
CA THR A 569 7.03 10.67 58.49
C THR A 569 6.18 11.76 57.80
N GLN A 570 5.15 12.19 58.56
CA GLN A 570 4.53 13.51 58.76
C GLN A 570 4.38 14.57 57.66
N ALA A 571 3.16 15.13 57.70
CA ALA A 571 2.65 16.33 57.08
C ALA A 571 3.21 17.64 57.68
N THR A 572 3.17 18.72 56.88
CA THR A 572 2.81 20.05 57.39
C THR A 572 2.11 20.87 56.32
N ALA A 573 0.93 21.38 56.68
CA ALA A 573 0.17 22.38 55.94
C ALA A 573 0.61 23.79 56.35
N SER A 574 0.50 24.76 55.45
CA SER A 574 0.24 26.15 55.82
C SER A 574 -0.43 26.93 54.68
N GLN A 575 -1.62 27.42 55.00
CA GLN A 575 -2.38 28.44 54.28
C GLN A 575 -1.68 29.81 54.38
N LYS A 576 -1.81 30.66 53.35
CA LYS A 576 -2.58 31.93 53.44
C LYS A 576 -2.52 32.80 52.18
N LYS A 577 -3.71 33.34 51.86
CA LYS A 577 -4.04 34.71 51.41
C LYS A 577 -3.92 35.07 49.91
N ASP A 578 -5.11 35.06 49.29
CA ASP A 578 -5.72 36.09 48.42
C ASP A 578 -5.48 37.55 48.92
N PRO A 579 -5.70 38.64 48.11
CA PRO A 579 -6.86 38.78 47.20
C PRO A 579 -6.72 39.65 45.90
N THR A 580 -7.69 39.44 44.98
CA THR A 580 -8.41 40.40 44.09
C THR A 580 -7.69 41.46 43.23
N ALA A 581 -7.99 41.47 41.92
CA ALA A 581 -8.47 42.62 41.10
C ALA A 581 -8.69 42.15 39.63
N GLN A 582 -9.93 42.09 39.12
CA GLN A 582 -10.62 43.08 38.26
C GLN A 582 -10.19 43.15 36.77
N ASN A 583 -11.11 42.69 35.92
CA ASN A 583 -11.64 43.24 34.65
C ASN A 583 -10.80 44.12 33.71
N LEU A 584 -10.98 43.84 32.40
CA LEU A 584 -10.95 44.67 31.16
C LEU A 584 -10.19 43.86 30.08
N GLY A 585 -10.66 43.58 28.86
CA GLY A 585 -11.61 44.26 27.99
C GLY A 585 -10.88 44.69 26.70
N GLY A 586 -11.32 44.21 25.53
CA GLY A 586 -10.87 44.65 24.17
C GLY A 586 -9.94 43.64 23.47
N ALA A 587 -10.30 42.93 22.39
CA ALA A 587 -10.80 43.31 21.06
C ALA A 587 -9.77 44.03 20.18
N VAL A 588 -9.81 43.72 18.87
CA VAL A 588 -9.12 44.31 17.71
C VAL A 588 -7.75 43.66 17.41
N ASP A 589 -7.34 43.33 16.18
CA ASP A 589 -7.93 42.92 14.90
C ASP A 589 -6.71 42.77 13.95
N VAL A 590 -6.93 42.05 12.84
CA VAL A 590 -6.15 42.04 11.59
C VAL A 590 -4.81 41.27 11.57
N LEU A 591 -4.87 40.07 10.99
CA LEU A 591 -4.16 39.73 9.75
C LEU A 591 -5.02 38.82 8.87
#